data_AF-A0A964KS45-F1
#
_entry.id   AF-A0A964KS45-F1
#
_cell.length_a   1.000
_cell.length_b   1.000
_cell.length_c   1.000
_cell.angle_alpha   90.00
_cell.angle_beta   90.00
_cell.angle_gamma   90.00
#
_symmetry.space_group_name_H-M   'P 1'
#
loop_
_entity.id
_entity.type
_entity.pdbx_description
1 polymer ?
#
loop_
_entity_poly.entity_id
_entity_poly.type
_entity_poly.pdbx_seq_one_letter_code
_entity_poly.pdbx_strand_id
1 'polypeptide(L)'
;MPKRISLQGKGVDLFFPSAAEDPARARSESSGPADAAPQHAPSATRSIMHARTHPTSADDLLRALSAKQRLASSTFRFQPDELERLDVIVDELSHAHPRRISKNDLVRLGLLWLLADYEADPDQSLVGRLLTRF
;
A
#
# COMPACT_ATOMS: atom_id res chain seq x y z
N MET A 1 26.85 36.17 21.00
CA MET A 1 25.98 36.90 20.05
C MET A 1 25.14 35.87 19.28
N PRO A 2 23.81 35.81 19.47
CA PRO A 2 22.98 34.82 18.78
C PRO A 2 22.67 35.26 17.34
N LYS A 3 22.88 34.37 16.37
CA LYS A 3 22.59 34.60 14.94
C LYS A 3 21.12 34.27 14.67
N ARG A 4 20.37 35.26 14.16
CA ARG A 4 19.00 35.07 13.64
C ARG A 4 19.09 34.50 12.22
N ILE A 5 18.40 33.40 11.96
CA ILE A 5 18.29 32.79 10.63
C ILE A 5 16.89 33.15 10.11
N SER A 6 16.85 33.86 8.98
CA SER A 6 15.62 34.30 8.32
C SER A 6 15.24 33.27 7.26
N LEU A 7 14.12 32.56 7.46
CA LEU A 7 13.52 31.72 6.42
C LEU A 7 12.65 32.61 5.53
N GLN A 8 13.16 32.95 4.34
CA GLN A 8 12.35 33.51 3.26
C GLN A 8 11.43 32.42 2.72
N GLY A 9 10.14 32.50 3.08
CA GLY A 9 9.08 31.70 2.50
C GLY A 9 8.85 32.07 1.04
N LYS A 10 9.02 31.11 0.13
CA LYS A 10 8.48 31.18 -1.23
C LYS A 10 7.01 30.81 -1.17
N GLY A 11 6.15 31.80 -1.36
CA GLY A 11 4.71 31.60 -1.56
C GLY A 11 4.48 30.76 -2.82
N VAL A 12 3.75 29.66 -2.66
CA VAL A 12 3.15 28.93 -3.78
C VAL A 12 1.76 29.54 -3.96
N ASP A 13 1.58 30.29 -5.04
CA ASP A 13 0.27 30.78 -5.47
C ASP A 13 -0.58 29.58 -5.90
N LEU A 14 -1.53 29.21 -5.04
CA LEU A 14 -2.54 28.22 -5.33
C LEU A 14 -3.61 28.89 -6.21
N PHE A 15 -3.49 28.66 -7.52
CA PHE A 15 -4.51 29.01 -8.50
C PHE A 15 -5.69 28.02 -8.39
N PHE A 16 -6.86 28.50 -8.00
CA PHE A 16 -8.11 27.76 -8.06
C PHE A 16 -8.85 28.13 -9.35
N PRO A 17 -9.06 27.20 -10.31
CA PRO A 17 -9.95 27.48 -11.43
C PRO A 17 -11.40 27.62 -10.94
N SER A 18 -11.94 28.81 -11.19
CA SER A 18 -13.32 29.20 -10.99
C SER A 18 -14.27 28.23 -11.70
N ALA A 19 -15.27 27.74 -10.96
CA ALA A 19 -16.42 27.04 -11.53
C ALA A 19 -17.17 27.99 -12.48
N ALA A 20 -17.13 27.69 -13.77
CA ALA A 20 -18.08 28.23 -14.72
C ALA A 20 -19.27 27.27 -14.76
N GLU A 21 -20.38 27.73 -14.19
CA GLU A 21 -21.71 27.17 -14.39
C GLU A 21 -22.08 27.24 -15.88
N ASP A 22 -22.60 26.13 -16.42
CA ASP A 22 -23.25 26.12 -17.73
C ASP A 22 -24.60 25.39 -17.60
N PRO A 23 -25.72 26.12 -17.47
CA PRO A 23 -27.05 25.54 -17.38
C PRO A 23 -27.78 25.65 -18.72
N ALA A 24 -27.71 24.62 -19.59
CA ALA A 24 -28.79 24.29 -20.54
C ALA A 24 -28.38 23.23 -21.58
N ARG A 25 -28.97 22.03 -21.48
CA ARG A 25 -29.64 21.31 -22.59
C ARG A 25 -30.02 19.92 -22.08
N ALA A 26 -31.29 19.65 -21.81
CA ALA A 26 -32.38 19.42 -22.76
C ALA A 26 -32.72 17.92 -22.75
N ARG A 27 -33.98 17.70 -22.40
CA ARG A 27 -34.72 16.45 -22.34
C ARG A 27 -34.54 15.58 -23.60
N SER A 28 -34.42 14.28 -23.39
CA SER A 28 -35.05 13.28 -24.25
C SER A 28 -35.55 12.13 -23.38
N GLU A 29 -36.86 12.09 -23.22
CA GLU A 29 -37.62 10.92 -22.83
C GLU A 29 -37.60 9.92 -24.01
N SER A 30 -37.23 8.67 -23.76
CA SER A 30 -37.71 7.57 -24.60
C SER A 30 -37.90 6.31 -23.76
N SER A 31 -39.16 6.07 -23.44
CA SER A 31 -39.70 4.84 -22.89
C SER A 31 -39.59 3.70 -23.92
N GLY A 32 -39.06 2.56 -23.50
CA GLY A 32 -39.15 1.30 -24.24
C GLY A 32 -38.91 0.12 -23.31
N PRO A 33 -39.89 -0.76 -23.06
CA PRO A 33 -39.70 -1.98 -22.30
C PRO A 33 -39.31 -3.10 -23.27
N ALA A 34 -38.06 -3.56 -23.17
CA ALA A 34 -37.60 -4.75 -23.88
C ALA A 34 -37.00 -5.73 -22.88
N ASP A 35 -37.85 -6.68 -22.54
CA ASP A 35 -37.61 -7.98 -21.95
C ASP A 35 -36.38 -8.67 -22.57
N ALA A 36 -35.34 -8.90 -21.76
CA ALA A 36 -34.27 -9.86 -22.03
C ALA A 36 -33.50 -10.10 -20.74
N ALA A 37 -33.97 -11.06 -19.94
CA ALA A 37 -33.25 -11.58 -18.79
C ALA A 37 -31.90 -12.18 -19.21
N PRO A 38 -30.76 -11.67 -18.71
CA PRO A 38 -29.50 -12.39 -18.82
C PRO A 38 -29.51 -13.50 -17.76
N GLN A 39 -29.56 -14.74 -18.23
CA GLN A 39 -29.23 -15.92 -17.42
C GLN A 39 -27.77 -15.80 -16.97
N HIS A 40 -27.57 -15.23 -15.78
CA HIS A 40 -26.30 -15.27 -15.09
C HIS A 40 -26.02 -16.72 -14.68
N ALA A 41 -25.29 -17.44 -15.54
CA ALA A 41 -24.61 -18.65 -15.14
C ALA A 41 -23.66 -18.29 -13.99
N PRO A 42 -23.75 -18.95 -12.82
CA PRO A 42 -22.74 -18.79 -11.79
C PRO A 42 -21.45 -19.43 -12.31
N SER A 43 -20.57 -18.60 -12.88
CA SER A 43 -19.15 -18.95 -13.00
C SER A 43 -18.63 -19.08 -11.57
N ALA A 44 -18.73 -20.29 -11.04
CA ALA A 44 -18.01 -20.73 -9.87
C ALA A 44 -16.53 -20.80 -10.26
N THR A 45 -15.90 -19.62 -10.35
CA THR A 45 -14.45 -19.49 -10.28
C THR A 45 -14.08 -19.98 -8.91
N ARG A 46 -13.81 -21.29 -8.81
CA ARG A 46 -13.11 -21.88 -7.69
C ARG A 46 -11.76 -21.17 -7.63
N SER A 47 -11.70 -20.08 -6.88
CA SER A 47 -10.46 -19.54 -6.34
C SER A 47 -9.85 -20.68 -5.55
N ILE A 48 -8.90 -21.35 -6.18
CA ILE A 48 -8.00 -22.27 -5.51
C ILE A 48 -7.22 -21.36 -4.56
N MET A 49 -7.72 -21.22 -3.33
CA MET A 49 -6.97 -20.65 -2.22
C MET A 49 -5.77 -21.56 -2.03
N HIS A 50 -4.70 -21.28 -2.78
CA HIS A 50 -3.39 -21.72 -2.41
C HIS A 50 -3.11 -21.03 -1.09
N ALA A 51 -3.33 -21.77 0.01
CA ALA A 51 -2.83 -21.42 1.32
C ALA A 51 -1.31 -21.32 1.21
N ARG A 52 -0.82 -20.17 0.75
CA ARG A 52 0.58 -19.84 0.76
C ARG A 52 0.94 -19.73 2.24
N THR A 53 1.66 -20.73 2.74
CA THR A 53 2.28 -20.68 4.05
C THR A 53 3.16 -19.44 4.07
N HIS A 54 2.79 -18.49 4.92
CA HIS A 54 3.57 -17.28 5.05
C HIS A 54 4.90 -17.64 5.69
N PRO A 55 5.99 -17.01 5.25
CA PRO A 55 7.27 -17.21 5.89
C PRO A 55 7.17 -16.70 7.33
N THR A 56 7.07 -17.61 8.29
CA THR A 56 7.05 -17.30 9.73
C THR A 56 8.45 -17.34 10.33
N SER A 57 9.41 -17.94 9.60
CA SER A 57 10.81 -17.99 9.99
C SER A 57 11.67 -17.06 9.13
N ALA A 58 12.81 -16.62 9.68
CA ALA A 58 13.83 -15.89 8.93
C ALA A 58 14.34 -16.68 7.71
N ASP A 59 14.37 -18.02 7.82
CA ASP A 59 14.74 -18.93 6.75
C ASP A 59 13.76 -18.91 5.58
N ASP A 60 12.45 -18.89 5.88
CA ASP A 60 11.43 -18.82 4.84
C ASP A 60 11.41 -17.43 4.17
N LEU A 61 11.68 -16.36 4.93
CA LEU A 61 11.82 -15.00 4.38
C LEU A 61 12.99 -14.92 3.41
N LEU A 62 14.14 -15.49 3.80
CA LEU A 62 15.32 -15.53 2.94
C LEU A 62 15.08 -16.37 1.68
N ARG A 63 14.42 -17.51 1.82
CA ARG A 63 14.01 -18.37 0.70
C ARG A 63 13.06 -17.65 -0.26
N ALA A 64 12.11 -16.90 0.29
CA ALA A 64 11.18 -16.10 -0.50
C ALA A 64 11.89 -14.94 -1.23
N LEU A 65 12.85 -14.27 -0.58
CA LEU A 65 13.66 -13.20 -1.18
C LEU A 65 14.58 -13.72 -2.30
N SER A 66 15.27 -14.83 -2.07
CA SER A 66 16.16 -15.46 -3.06
C SER A 66 15.37 -16.00 -4.26
N ALA A 67 14.18 -16.57 -4.05
CA ALA A 67 13.28 -16.95 -5.15
C ALA A 67 12.82 -15.74 -6.00
N LYS A 68 12.73 -14.55 -5.38
CA LYS A 68 12.33 -13.29 -6.03
C LYS A 68 13.50 -12.46 -6.57
N GLN A 69 14.76 -12.91 -6.41
CA GLN A 69 15.99 -12.17 -6.71
C GLN A 69 16.19 -11.77 -8.18
N ARG A 70 15.30 -12.20 -9.09
CA ARG A 70 15.30 -11.81 -10.50
C ARG A 70 14.58 -10.49 -10.83
N LEU A 71 13.96 -9.84 -9.84
CA LEU A 71 13.29 -8.56 -10.04
C LEU A 71 14.24 -7.42 -9.69
N ALA A 72 15.21 -7.15 -10.57
CA ALA A 72 16.12 -6.01 -10.51
C ALA A 72 15.42 -4.64 -10.77
N SER A 73 14.13 -4.52 -10.44
CA SER A 73 13.39 -3.26 -10.56
C SER A 73 13.52 -2.49 -9.25
N SER A 74 13.98 -1.23 -9.32
CA SER A 74 14.07 -0.34 -8.15
C SER A 74 12.71 0.05 -7.55
N THR A 75 11.61 -0.48 -8.09
CA THR A 75 10.25 -0.25 -7.57
C THR A 75 9.84 -1.42 -6.69
N PHE A 76 9.59 -1.16 -5.41
CA PHE A 76 8.96 -2.13 -4.51
C PHE A 76 7.53 -2.40 -4.98
N ARG A 77 7.19 -3.67 -5.24
CA ARG A 77 5.85 -4.08 -5.69
C ARG A 77 5.28 -5.09 -4.70
N PHE A 78 4.12 -4.76 -4.14
CA PHE A 78 3.34 -5.69 -3.34
C PHE A 78 2.75 -6.77 -4.22
N GLN A 79 2.74 -8.00 -3.72
CA GLN A 79 1.84 -9.03 -4.23
C GLN A 79 0.39 -8.69 -3.83
N PRO A 80 -0.61 -9.16 -4.59
CA PRO A 80 -2.03 -8.96 -4.25
C PRO A 80 -2.35 -9.39 -2.80
N ASP A 81 -1.90 -10.58 -2.41
CA ASP A 81 -2.09 -11.13 -1.06
C ASP A 81 -1.44 -10.27 0.04
N GLU A 82 -0.30 -9.62 -0.26
CA GLU A 82 0.39 -8.71 0.67
C GLU A 82 -0.39 -7.40 0.82
N LEU A 83 -0.98 -6.90 -0.28
CA LEU A 83 -1.76 -5.68 -0.29
C LEU A 83 -3.07 -5.84 0.48
N GLU A 84 -3.79 -6.95 0.28
CA GLU A 84 -5.04 -7.26 1.00
C GLU A 84 -4.81 -7.30 2.53
N ARG A 85 -3.66 -7.81 2.97
CA ARG A 85 -3.32 -7.83 4.41
C ARG A 85 -2.98 -6.46 4.95
N LEU A 86 -2.25 -5.67 4.17
CA LEU A 86 -1.98 -4.30 4.54
C LEU A 86 -3.27 -3.50 4.64
N ASP A 87 -4.27 -3.76 3.79
CA ASP A 87 -5.60 -3.18 3.91
C ASP A 87 -6.25 -3.52 5.26
N VAL A 88 -6.28 -4.80 5.64
CA VAL A 88 -6.83 -5.23 6.94
C VAL A 88 -6.13 -4.53 8.11
N ILE A 89 -4.79 -4.45 8.10
CA ILE A 89 -4.03 -3.80 9.16
C ILE A 89 -4.28 -2.27 9.20
N VAL A 90 -4.36 -1.63 8.03
CA VAL A 90 -4.68 -0.18 7.94
C VAL A 90 -6.07 0.09 8.49
N ASP A 91 -7.04 -0.76 8.17
CA ASP A 91 -8.40 -0.64 8.66
C ASP A 91 -8.41 -0.79 10.18
N GLU A 92 -7.80 -1.84 10.74
CA GLU A 92 -7.70 -2.05 12.20
C GLU A 92 -7.07 -0.85 12.91
N LEU A 93 -5.95 -0.33 12.40
CA LEU A 93 -5.28 0.83 12.98
C LEU A 93 -6.08 2.12 12.85
N SER A 94 -6.84 2.28 11.76
CA SER A 94 -7.71 3.45 11.57
C SER A 94 -8.90 3.45 12.53
N HIS A 95 -9.35 2.28 12.99
CA HIS A 95 -10.35 2.18 14.06
C HIS A 95 -9.75 2.48 15.44
N ALA A 96 -8.49 2.10 15.68
CA ALA A 96 -7.80 2.31 16.95
C ALA A 96 -7.27 3.74 17.15
N HIS A 97 -6.96 4.45 16.06
CA HIS A 97 -6.31 5.76 16.11
C HIS A 97 -7.10 6.84 15.34
N PRO A 98 -7.26 8.04 15.90
CA PRO A 98 -7.98 9.13 15.24
C PRO A 98 -7.22 9.73 14.04
N ARG A 99 -5.92 9.42 13.90
CA ARG A 99 -5.11 9.85 12.76
C ARG A 99 -5.12 8.78 11.69
N ARG A 100 -5.38 9.17 10.45
CA ARG A 100 -5.27 8.29 9.28
C ARG A 100 -3.81 7.90 9.07
N ILE A 101 -3.55 6.59 9.11
CA ILE A 101 -2.25 6.01 8.77
C ILE A 101 -2.37 5.45 7.35
N SER A 102 -1.47 5.84 6.45
CA SER A 102 -1.46 5.28 5.10
C SER A 102 -0.68 3.96 5.04
N LYS A 103 -0.91 3.15 4.01
CA LYS A 103 -0.10 1.93 3.72
C LYS A 103 1.40 2.24 3.65
N ASN A 104 1.75 3.37 3.04
CA ASN A 104 3.14 3.81 2.92
C ASN A 104 3.75 4.13 4.28
N ASP A 105 2.97 4.66 5.22
CA ASP A 105 3.44 4.93 6.58
C ASP A 105 3.71 3.63 7.35
N LEU A 106 2.88 2.60 7.18
CA LEU A 106 3.15 1.28 7.76
C LEU A 106 4.41 0.63 7.22
N VAL A 107 4.63 0.74 5.90
CA VAL A 107 5.84 0.21 5.27
C VAL A 107 7.08 0.94 5.78
N ARG A 108 7.01 2.26 5.91
CA ARG A 108 8.07 3.07 6.51
C ARG A 108 8.30 2.69 7.97
N LEU A 109 7.24 2.48 8.75
CA LEU A 109 7.34 2.04 10.14
C LEU A 109 8.04 0.69 10.25
N GLY A 110 7.66 -0.28 9.40
CA GLY A 110 8.31 -1.59 9.36
C GLY A 110 9.78 -1.51 8.98
N LEU A 111 10.14 -0.66 8.02
CA LEU A 111 11.54 -0.41 7.65
C LEU A 111 12.33 0.23 8.80
N LEU A 112 11.78 1.27 9.43
CA LEU A 112 12.43 1.93 10.58
C LEU A 112 12.60 0.98 11.75
N TRP A 113 11.61 0.14 12.02
CA TRP A 113 11.70 -0.91 13.04
C TRP A 113 12.82 -1.90 12.72
N LEU A 114 12.92 -2.37 11.47
CA LEU A 114 13.97 -3.30 11.05
C LEU A 114 15.38 -2.69 11.19
N LEU A 115 15.53 -1.40 10.86
CA LEU A 115 16.79 -0.68 11.04
C LEU A 115 17.14 -0.49 12.52
N ALA A 116 16.17 -0.10 13.34
CA ALA A 116 16.37 0.07 14.77
C ALA A 116 16.73 -1.26 15.47
N ASP A 117 16.11 -2.38 15.07
CA ASP A 117 16.45 -3.73 15.53
C ASP A 117 17.91 -4.07 15.22
N TYR A 118 18.37 -3.79 14.00
CA TYR A 118 19.76 -4.00 13.59
C TYR A 118 20.76 -3.11 14.33
N GLU A 119 20.44 -1.84 14.55
CA GLU A 119 21.31 -0.92 15.29
C GLU A 119 21.42 -1.28 16.78
N ALA A 120 20.35 -1.82 17.37
CA ALA A 120 20.33 -2.20 18.78
C ALA A 120 21.14 -3.48 19.06
N ASP A 121 20.99 -4.50 18.21
CA ASP A 121 21.73 -5.77 18.32
C ASP A 121 22.05 -6.34 16.93
N PRO A 122 23.21 -5.96 16.36
CA PRO A 122 23.60 -6.38 15.01
C PRO A 122 23.73 -7.89 14.85
N ASP A 123 23.97 -8.66 15.92
CA ASP A 123 24.19 -10.10 15.83
C ASP A 123 22.87 -10.88 15.94
N GLN A 124 21.93 -10.42 16.76
CA GLN A 124 20.63 -11.08 16.98
C GLN A 124 19.51 -10.59 16.05
N SER A 125 19.66 -9.37 15.52
CA SER A 125 18.65 -8.77 14.64
C SER A 125 18.34 -9.63 13.42
N LEU A 126 17.18 -9.41 12.82
CA LEU A 126 16.81 -10.14 11.59
C LEU A 126 17.87 -9.94 10.50
N VAL A 127 18.35 -8.71 10.30
CA VAL A 127 19.36 -8.39 9.27
C VAL A 127 20.71 -9.02 9.63
N GLY A 128 21.13 -9.00 10.89
CA GLY A 128 22.35 -9.67 11.36
C GLY A 128 22.40 -11.16 11.07
N ARG A 129 21.30 -11.84 11.41
CA ARG A 129 21.13 -13.27 11.13
C ARG A 129 21.11 -13.58 9.63
N LEU A 130 20.66 -12.64 8.80
CA LEU A 130 20.76 -12.78 7.35
C LEU A 130 22.20 -12.57 6.86
N LEU A 131 22.93 -11.58 7.38
CA LEU A 131 24.31 -11.29 6.99
C LEU A 131 25.28 -12.42 7.34
N THR A 132 25.12 -13.05 8.50
CA THR A 132 25.97 -14.18 8.94
C THR A 132 25.76 -15.46 8.13
N ARG A 133 24.69 -15.54 7.33
CA ARG A 133 24.36 -16.70 6.50
C ARG A 133 24.87 -16.58 5.06
N PHE A 134 25.38 -15.42 4.67
CA PHE A 134 26.05 -15.17 3.40
C PHE A 134 27.57 -15.12 3.58
#